data_AF-C5LRZ3-F1
#
_entry.id   AF-C5LRZ3-F1
#
_cell.length_a   1.000
_cell.length_b   1.000
_cell.length_c   1.000
_cell.angle_alpha   90.00
_cell.angle_beta   90.00
_cell.angle_gamma   90.00
#
_symmetry.space_group_name_H-M   'P 1'
#
loop_
_entity.id
_entity.type
_entity.pdbx_description
1 polymer ?
#
loop_
_entity_poly.entity_id
_entity_poly.type
_entity_poly.pdbx_seq_one_letter_code
_entity_poly.pdbx_strand_id
1 'polypeptide(L)'
;MSATEHQGQSATENQPLMAARPYGEGMPAPMALGAGGPSATTMYRLELAFFFAAFSTVLAGVASTLTTAFTEFAPFDLIDDIYLLVFGLIMLVVDAPVKPKALQKYQAFVSRYVKFLTRLTGKGFWYIFLGIHVFIALWTNDVWPIVGLVIGPGISLAGCAGAYVGMAKTRTLETVARKLATQSPEQLSLLYKNNALTDQGEGLTAEEFNNIARNSVGIAFAPEDLKLILNALCEGRRGITLRDLAIWLQGPRTLL
;
A
#
# COMPACT_ATOMS: atom_id res chain seq x y z
N MET A 1 57.48 51.96 29.49
CA MET A 1 56.55 53.11 29.51
C MET A 1 55.74 53.07 28.23
N SER A 2 54.40 53.07 28.38
CA SER A 2 53.33 53.13 27.35
C SER A 2 53.27 51.95 26.36
N ALA A 3 52.35 50.99 26.42
CA ALA A 3 50.90 50.99 26.68
C ALA A 3 50.09 51.82 25.68
N THR A 4 49.53 51.16 24.67
CA THR A 4 48.40 51.68 23.88
C THR A 4 47.44 50.52 23.58
N GLU A 5 46.38 50.44 24.38
CA GLU A 5 45.20 49.62 24.16
C GLU A 5 44.41 50.14 22.94
N HIS A 6 44.01 49.24 22.05
CA HIS A 6 42.94 49.50 21.08
C HIS A 6 41.72 48.66 21.44
N GLN A 7 40.76 49.29 22.12
CA GLN A 7 39.40 48.81 22.28
C GLN A 7 38.69 48.88 20.91
N GLY A 8 38.37 47.72 20.34
CA GLY A 8 37.44 47.59 19.23
C GLY A 8 36.01 47.55 19.77
N GLN A 9 35.26 48.62 19.54
CA GLN A 9 33.83 48.71 19.81
C GLN A 9 33.05 47.72 18.92
N SER A 10 32.43 46.74 19.56
CA SER A 10 31.42 45.87 18.97
C SER A 10 30.09 46.62 18.88
N ALA A 11 29.74 47.02 17.65
CA ALA A 11 28.41 47.55 17.33
C ALA A 11 27.38 46.41 17.37
N THR A 12 26.58 46.39 18.43
CA THR A 12 25.32 45.64 18.52
C THR A 12 24.34 46.19 17.50
N GLU A 13 24.24 45.53 16.34
CA GLU A 13 23.22 45.76 15.33
C GLU A 13 21.89 45.21 15.85
N ASN A 14 21.02 46.13 16.25
CA ASN A 14 19.63 45.87 16.61
C ASN A 14 18.88 45.33 15.39
N GLN A 15 18.78 44.01 15.28
CA GLN A 15 17.83 43.39 14.37
C GLN A 15 16.40 43.75 14.84
N PRO A 16 15.57 44.33 13.97
CA PRO A 16 14.18 44.58 14.29
C PRO A 16 13.46 43.23 14.49
N LEU A 17 12.86 43.05 15.67
CA LEU A 17 11.87 42.03 15.96
C LEU A 17 10.84 42.03 14.82
N MET A 18 10.95 41.07 13.89
CA MET A 18 9.90 40.80 12.93
C MET A 18 8.72 40.23 13.70
N ALA A 19 7.77 41.10 14.00
CA ALA A 19 6.47 40.74 14.55
C ALA A 19 5.87 39.63 13.69
N ALA A 20 5.63 38.48 14.34
CA ALA A 20 4.90 37.37 13.76
C ALA A 20 3.57 37.89 13.21
N ARG A 21 3.41 37.84 11.89
CA ARG A 21 2.13 38.16 11.27
C ARG A 21 1.11 37.13 11.76
N PRO A 22 -0.02 37.54 12.36
CA PRO A 22 -1.11 36.63 12.64
C PRO A 22 -1.58 36.03 11.32
N TYR A 23 -1.37 34.72 11.17
CA TYR A 23 -1.81 33.96 10.01
C TYR A 23 -3.34 33.93 10.00
N GLY A 24 -3.93 34.80 9.18
CA GLY A 24 -5.09 34.48 8.34
C GLY A 24 -6.28 33.83 9.03
N GLU A 25 -6.97 34.61 9.86
CA GLU A 25 -8.37 34.40 10.20
C GLU A 25 -9.21 34.61 8.92
N GLY A 26 -9.79 33.54 8.36
CA GLY A 26 -10.86 33.67 7.37
C GLY A 26 -10.60 33.22 5.93
N MET A 27 -9.67 32.30 5.65
CA MET A 27 -9.82 31.54 4.40
C MET A 27 -11.02 30.60 4.55
N PRO A 28 -12.02 30.65 3.64
CA PRO A 28 -13.08 29.66 3.61
C PRO A 28 -12.41 28.29 3.51
N ALA A 29 -12.71 27.41 4.46
CA ALA A 29 -12.20 26.05 4.45
C ALA A 29 -12.39 25.51 3.03
N PRO A 30 -11.31 25.14 2.31
CA PRO A 30 -11.48 24.58 0.98
C PRO A 30 -12.46 23.44 1.16
N MET A 31 -13.59 23.50 0.44
CA MET A 31 -14.53 22.40 0.37
C MET A 31 -13.69 21.21 -0.06
N ALA A 32 -13.29 20.40 0.92
CA ALA A 32 -12.51 19.21 0.72
C ALA A 32 -13.45 18.33 -0.07
N LEU A 33 -13.27 18.34 -1.40
CA LEU A 33 -13.88 17.37 -2.28
C LEU A 33 -13.38 16.04 -1.72
N GLY A 34 -14.22 15.43 -0.88
CA GLY A 34 -13.88 14.23 -0.15
C GLY A 34 -13.52 13.22 -1.21
N ALA A 35 -12.23 12.99 -1.41
CA ALA A 35 -11.74 11.82 -2.09
C ALA A 35 -12.29 10.68 -1.24
N GLY A 36 -13.46 10.17 -1.64
CA GLY A 36 -14.28 9.19 -0.94
C GLY A 36 -13.59 7.85 -0.98
N GLY A 37 -12.41 7.79 -0.38
CA GLY A 37 -11.65 6.58 -0.22
C GLY A 37 -12.48 5.60 0.61
N PRO A 38 -12.36 4.30 0.33
CA PRO A 38 -12.98 3.29 1.16
C PRO A 38 -12.53 3.49 2.61
N SER A 39 -13.50 3.60 3.52
CA SER A 39 -13.23 3.77 4.95
C SER A 39 -12.35 2.63 5.49
N ALA A 40 -11.69 2.83 6.64
CA ALA A 40 -10.93 1.77 7.31
C ALA A 40 -11.74 0.48 7.49
N THR A 41 -13.07 0.60 7.69
CA THR A 41 -13.98 -0.55 7.77
C THR A 41 -14.07 -1.34 6.46
N THR A 42 -13.99 -0.66 5.32
CA THR A 42 -14.00 -1.28 4.00
C THR A 42 -12.71 -2.08 3.75
N MET A 43 -11.56 -1.54 4.18
CA MET A 43 -10.27 -2.25 4.05
C MET A 43 -10.26 -3.52 4.90
N TYR A 44 -10.71 -3.44 6.15
CA TYR A 44 -10.83 -4.60 7.03
C TYR A 44 -11.79 -5.67 6.46
N ARG A 45 -12.95 -5.25 5.92
CA ARG A 45 -13.90 -6.17 5.26
C ARG A 45 -13.27 -6.87 4.06
N LEU A 46 -12.47 -6.16 3.28
CA LEU A 46 -11.78 -6.71 2.12
C LEU A 46 -10.68 -7.71 2.53
N GLU A 47 -9.89 -7.40 3.56
CA GLU A 47 -8.90 -8.33 4.12
C GLU A 47 -9.56 -9.62 4.61
N LEU A 48 -10.69 -9.51 5.31
CA LEU A 48 -11.45 -10.66 5.79
C LEU A 48 -12.03 -11.48 4.62
N ALA A 49 -12.57 -10.81 3.60
CA ALA A 49 -13.09 -11.47 2.40
C ALA A 49 -11.99 -12.25 1.67
N PHE A 50 -10.78 -11.69 1.58
CA PHE A 50 -9.63 -12.37 1.02
C PHE A 50 -9.18 -13.57 1.85
N PHE A 51 -9.17 -13.44 3.19
CA PHE A 51 -8.84 -14.56 4.06
C PHE A 51 -9.82 -15.74 3.86
N PHE A 52 -11.12 -15.47 3.80
CA PHE A 52 -12.12 -16.50 3.52
C PHE A 52 -11.99 -17.08 2.12
N ALA A 53 -11.67 -16.24 1.12
CA ALA A 53 -11.40 -16.69 -0.23
C ALA A 53 -10.22 -17.68 -0.25
N ALA A 54 -9.07 -17.34 0.34
CA ALA A 54 -7.92 -18.25 0.44
C ALA A 54 -8.26 -19.54 1.19
N PHE A 55 -9.00 -19.44 2.30
CA PHE A 55 -9.41 -20.61 3.07
C PHE A 55 -10.28 -21.55 2.22
N SER A 56 -11.26 -20.99 1.49
CA SER A 56 -12.09 -21.76 0.56
C SER A 56 -11.29 -22.37 -0.60
N THR A 57 -10.29 -21.65 -1.14
CA THR A 57 -9.37 -22.19 -2.16
C THR A 57 -8.61 -23.39 -1.64
N VAL A 58 -8.08 -23.35 -0.41
CA VAL A 58 -7.36 -24.47 0.19
C VAL A 58 -8.29 -25.67 0.38
N LEU A 59 -9.49 -25.47 0.90
CA LEU A 59 -10.46 -26.56 1.07
C LEU A 59 -10.84 -27.20 -0.26
N ALA A 60 -11.09 -26.39 -1.30
CA ALA A 60 -11.37 -26.87 -2.65
C ALA A 60 -10.18 -27.65 -3.21
N GLY A 61 -8.95 -27.12 -3.08
CA GLY A 61 -7.73 -27.80 -3.52
C GLY A 61 -7.50 -29.13 -2.81
N VAL A 62 -7.73 -29.22 -1.50
CA VAL A 62 -7.64 -30.48 -0.75
C VAL A 62 -8.69 -31.48 -1.24
N ALA A 63 -9.95 -31.07 -1.36
CA ALA A 63 -11.02 -31.95 -1.82
C ALA A 63 -10.77 -32.47 -3.25
N SER A 64 -10.32 -31.58 -4.15
CA SER A 64 -9.93 -31.90 -5.51
C SER A 64 -8.77 -32.90 -5.53
N THR A 65 -7.65 -32.56 -4.88
CA THR A 65 -6.45 -33.42 -4.79
C THR A 65 -6.78 -34.82 -4.26
N LEU A 66 -7.57 -34.92 -3.20
CA LEU A 66 -7.93 -36.22 -2.61
C LEU A 66 -8.79 -37.05 -3.58
N THR A 67 -9.75 -36.42 -4.27
CA THR A 67 -10.59 -37.12 -5.23
C THR A 67 -9.76 -37.63 -6.39
N THR A 68 -9.00 -36.74 -7.06
CA THR A 68 -8.10 -37.11 -8.16
C THR A 68 -7.08 -38.18 -7.75
N ALA A 69 -6.51 -38.11 -6.54
CA ALA A 69 -5.55 -39.11 -6.08
C ALA A 69 -6.15 -40.50 -5.87
N PHE A 70 -7.43 -40.61 -5.49
CA PHE A 70 -8.05 -41.88 -5.09
C PHE A 70 -9.04 -42.46 -6.11
N THR A 71 -9.69 -41.64 -6.94
CA THR A 71 -10.75 -42.10 -7.86
C THR A 71 -10.28 -42.14 -9.31
N GLU A 72 -9.69 -41.05 -9.79
CA GLU A 72 -9.31 -40.86 -11.19
C GLU A 72 -7.83 -40.54 -11.27
N PHE A 73 -6.99 -41.56 -11.41
CA PHE A 73 -5.54 -41.36 -11.47
C PHE A 73 -5.14 -40.67 -12.79
N ALA A 74 -5.32 -39.35 -12.81
CA ALA A 74 -4.97 -38.44 -13.89
C ALA A 74 -3.79 -37.56 -13.40
N PRO A 75 -2.54 -37.89 -13.76
CA PRO A 75 -1.37 -37.26 -13.19
C PRO A 75 -1.25 -35.77 -13.52
N PHE A 76 -1.80 -35.32 -14.64
CA PHE A 76 -1.80 -33.90 -15.02
C PHE A 76 -2.76 -33.09 -14.14
N ASP A 77 -3.96 -33.59 -13.90
CA ASP A 77 -4.96 -32.94 -13.04
C ASP A 77 -4.48 -32.93 -11.58
N LEU A 78 -3.81 -34.00 -11.14
CA LEU A 78 -3.20 -34.06 -9.81
C LEU A 78 -2.10 -33.00 -9.63
N ILE A 79 -1.26 -32.77 -10.64
CA ILE A 79 -0.25 -31.72 -10.60
C ILE A 79 -0.93 -30.35 -10.49
N ASP A 80 -1.98 -30.11 -11.26
CA ASP A 80 -2.73 -28.86 -11.25
C ASP A 80 -3.41 -28.59 -9.89
N ASP A 81 -4.02 -29.62 -9.29
CA ASP A 81 -4.60 -29.59 -7.95
C ASP A 81 -3.56 -29.28 -6.87
N ILE A 82 -2.35 -29.86 -6.99
CA ILE A 82 -1.23 -29.57 -6.08
C ILE A 82 -0.79 -28.10 -6.22
N TYR A 83 -0.71 -27.57 -7.44
CA TYR A 83 -0.40 -26.14 -7.65
C TYR A 83 -1.47 -25.24 -7.01
N LEU A 84 -2.74 -25.56 -7.21
CA LEU A 84 -3.87 -24.85 -6.59
C LEU A 84 -3.77 -24.87 -5.06
N LEU A 85 -3.46 -26.03 -4.48
CA LEU A 85 -3.30 -26.19 -3.03
C LEU A 85 -2.12 -25.36 -2.50
N VAL A 86 -0.95 -25.44 -3.15
CA VAL A 86 0.24 -24.70 -2.75
C VAL A 86 -0.02 -23.19 -2.81
N PHE A 87 -0.60 -22.69 -3.90
CA PHE A 87 -0.89 -21.27 -4.03
C PHE A 87 -2.01 -20.80 -3.10
N GLY A 88 -3.04 -21.63 -2.86
CA GLY A 88 -4.05 -21.37 -1.84
C GLY A 88 -3.44 -21.24 -0.45
N LEU A 89 -2.50 -22.13 -0.09
CA LEU A 89 -1.81 -22.09 1.20
C LEU A 89 -0.92 -20.84 1.34
N ILE A 90 -0.20 -20.46 0.28
CA ILE A 90 0.59 -19.21 0.27
C ILE A 90 -0.32 -18.02 0.53
N MET A 91 -1.47 -17.94 -0.15
CA MET A 91 -2.41 -16.83 0.03
C MET A 91 -3.07 -16.84 1.41
N LEU A 92 -3.40 -18.02 1.95
CA LEU A 92 -3.91 -18.17 3.32
C LEU A 92 -2.92 -17.63 4.36
N VAL A 93 -1.63 -17.90 4.16
CA VAL A 93 -0.55 -17.39 5.02
C VAL A 93 -0.40 -15.87 4.91
N VAL A 94 -0.48 -15.32 3.69
CA VAL A 94 -0.39 -13.88 3.45
C VAL A 94 -1.58 -13.13 4.08
N ASP A 95 -2.76 -13.72 4.04
CA ASP A 95 -4.03 -13.07 4.41
C ASP A 95 -4.52 -13.39 5.81
N ALA A 96 -3.78 -14.20 6.55
CA ALA A 96 -4.12 -14.53 7.92
C ALA A 96 -4.23 -13.25 8.79
N PRO A 97 -5.37 -13.02 9.46
CA PRO A 97 -5.56 -11.85 10.32
C PRO A 97 -4.69 -11.91 11.58
N VAL A 98 -4.35 -13.11 12.04
CA VAL A 98 -3.50 -13.34 13.22
C VAL A 98 -2.05 -13.52 12.77
N LYS A 99 -1.12 -12.80 13.41
CA LYS A 99 0.30 -12.79 13.05
C LYS A 99 1.17 -13.45 14.12
N PRO A 100 1.12 -14.78 14.31
CA PRO A 100 2.08 -15.45 15.19
C PRO A 100 3.50 -15.24 14.64
N LYS A 101 4.51 -15.21 15.53
CA LYS A 101 5.91 -14.90 15.16
C LYS A 101 6.45 -15.79 14.04
N ALA A 102 6.02 -17.05 13.98
CA ALA A 102 6.38 -17.96 12.89
C ALA A 102 5.82 -17.48 11.55
N LEU A 103 4.53 -17.14 11.50
CA LEU A 103 3.86 -16.68 10.27
C LEU A 103 4.43 -15.36 9.77
N GLN A 104 4.85 -14.47 10.67
CA GLN A 104 5.51 -13.22 10.28
C GLN A 104 6.81 -13.46 9.48
N LYS A 105 7.59 -14.51 9.82
CA LYS A 105 8.79 -14.88 9.05
C LYS A 105 8.43 -15.33 7.64
N TYR A 106 7.38 -16.14 7.49
CA TYR A 106 6.90 -16.59 6.18
C TYR A 106 6.29 -15.45 5.37
N GLN A 107 5.48 -14.59 5.99
CA GLN A 107 4.95 -13.38 5.34
C GLN A 107 6.07 -12.47 4.85
N ALA A 108 7.12 -12.26 5.67
CA ALA A 108 8.29 -11.49 5.27
C ALA A 108 9.06 -12.15 4.10
N PHE A 109 9.18 -13.48 4.11
CA PHE A 109 9.76 -14.23 3.00
C PHE A 109 8.96 -14.02 1.71
N VAL A 110 7.64 -14.29 1.73
CA VAL A 110 6.77 -14.10 0.56
C VAL A 110 6.80 -12.64 0.08
N SER A 111 6.79 -11.68 1.00
CA SER A 111 6.87 -10.25 0.67
C SER A 111 8.17 -9.87 -0.03
N ARG A 112 9.26 -10.58 0.26
CA ARG A 112 10.57 -10.35 -0.35
C ARG A 112 10.65 -10.88 -1.77
N TYR A 113 10.16 -12.09 -2.01
CA TYR A 113 10.28 -12.76 -3.31
C TYR A 113 9.12 -12.44 -4.26
N VAL A 114 7.93 -12.17 -3.72
CA VAL A 114 6.70 -11.99 -4.49
C VAL A 114 6.02 -10.68 -4.09
N LYS A 115 6.73 -9.55 -4.26
CA LYS A 115 6.21 -8.19 -4.01
C LYS A 115 4.89 -7.90 -4.74
N PHE A 116 4.60 -8.62 -5.82
CA PHE A 116 3.33 -8.50 -6.53
C PHE A 116 2.14 -8.99 -5.69
N LEU A 117 2.28 -10.07 -4.92
CA LEU A 117 1.20 -10.64 -4.10
C LEU A 117 0.89 -9.80 -2.84
N THR A 118 1.84 -8.96 -2.41
CA THR A 118 1.63 -8.08 -1.25
C THR A 118 0.95 -6.77 -1.61
N ARG A 119 0.96 -6.39 -2.89
CA ARG A 119 0.23 -5.23 -3.40
C ARG A 119 -1.24 -5.58 -3.52
N LEU A 120 -2.12 -4.65 -3.17
CA LEU A 120 -3.56 -4.90 -3.14
C LEU A 120 -4.08 -5.26 -4.54
N THR A 121 -3.55 -4.57 -5.56
CA THR A 121 -3.89 -4.83 -6.96
C THR A 121 -3.45 -6.23 -7.41
N GLY A 122 -2.21 -6.63 -7.08
CA GLY A 122 -1.68 -7.93 -7.50
C GLY A 122 -2.34 -9.10 -6.78
N LYS A 123 -2.62 -8.93 -5.49
CA LYS A 123 -3.46 -9.82 -4.70
C LYS A 123 -4.85 -10.02 -5.32
N GLY A 124 -5.50 -8.94 -5.75
CA GLY A 124 -6.80 -9.01 -6.42
C GLY A 124 -6.76 -9.85 -7.70
N PHE A 125 -5.78 -9.59 -8.58
CA PHE A 125 -5.57 -10.40 -9.79
C PHE A 125 -5.29 -11.87 -9.50
N TRP A 126 -4.50 -12.14 -8.45
CA TRP A 126 -4.21 -13.50 -8.04
C TRP A 126 -5.46 -14.26 -7.59
N TYR A 127 -6.36 -13.61 -6.85
CA TYR A 127 -7.64 -14.21 -6.48
C TYR A 127 -8.58 -14.42 -7.67
N ILE A 128 -8.57 -13.54 -8.68
CA ILE A 128 -9.32 -13.79 -9.92
C ILE A 128 -8.85 -15.09 -10.56
N PHE A 129 -7.53 -15.26 -10.68
CA PHE A 129 -6.90 -16.48 -11.20
C PHE A 129 -7.26 -17.71 -10.36
N LEU A 130 -7.08 -17.66 -9.03
CA LEU A 130 -7.42 -18.78 -8.14
C LEU A 130 -8.91 -19.12 -8.16
N GLY A 131 -9.81 -18.14 -8.26
CA GLY A 131 -11.26 -18.40 -8.32
C GLY A 131 -11.68 -19.12 -9.60
N ILE A 132 -11.10 -18.75 -10.75
CA ILE A 132 -11.29 -19.46 -12.01
C ILE A 132 -10.71 -20.88 -11.90
N HIS A 133 -9.54 -21.03 -11.27
CA HIS A 133 -8.87 -22.31 -11.12
C HIS A 133 -9.66 -23.26 -10.21
N VAL A 134 -10.20 -22.77 -9.08
CA VAL A 134 -11.11 -23.53 -8.20
C VAL A 134 -12.36 -23.98 -8.93
N PHE A 135 -12.94 -23.11 -9.77
CA PHE A 135 -14.11 -23.48 -10.58
C PHE A 135 -13.78 -24.64 -11.53
N ILE A 136 -12.67 -24.55 -12.25
CA ILE A 136 -12.23 -25.60 -13.19
C ILE A 136 -11.98 -26.90 -12.42
N ALA A 137 -11.16 -26.89 -11.37
CA ALA A 137 -10.78 -28.09 -10.63
C ALA A 137 -11.99 -28.84 -10.04
N LEU A 138 -12.94 -28.13 -9.42
CA LEU A 138 -14.14 -28.76 -8.86
C LEU A 138 -15.14 -29.23 -9.91
N TRP A 139 -15.11 -28.63 -11.11
CA TRP A 139 -15.99 -29.02 -12.21
C TRP A 139 -15.44 -30.23 -12.97
N THR A 140 -14.13 -30.27 -13.24
CA THR A 140 -13.50 -31.34 -14.01
C THR A 140 -13.43 -32.65 -13.22
N ASN A 141 -13.17 -32.58 -11.92
CA ASN A 141 -12.99 -33.76 -11.07
C ASN A 141 -14.31 -34.31 -10.50
N ASP A 142 -15.46 -33.79 -10.97
CA ASP A 142 -16.83 -34.13 -10.55
C ASP A 142 -17.05 -34.22 -9.02
N VAL A 143 -16.24 -33.51 -8.22
CA VAL A 143 -16.30 -33.59 -6.76
C VAL A 143 -17.61 -33.01 -6.29
N TRP A 144 -17.82 -31.70 -6.53
CA TRP A 144 -19.04 -30.94 -6.25
C TRP A 144 -19.17 -29.75 -7.21
N PRO A 145 -19.65 -29.97 -8.45
CA PRO A 145 -19.71 -28.92 -9.48
C PRO A 145 -20.53 -27.69 -9.06
N ILE A 146 -21.60 -27.89 -8.28
CA ILE A 146 -22.44 -26.79 -7.75
C ILE A 146 -21.66 -25.91 -6.76
N VAL A 147 -20.83 -26.53 -5.91
CA VAL A 147 -19.98 -25.80 -4.96
C VAL A 147 -18.92 -25.01 -5.71
N GLY A 148 -18.30 -25.61 -6.73
CA GLY A 148 -17.37 -24.91 -7.64
C GLY A 148 -18.02 -23.70 -8.32
N LEU A 149 -19.24 -23.86 -8.80
CA LEU A 149 -20.02 -22.80 -9.47
C LEU A 149 -20.32 -21.60 -8.54
N VAL A 150 -20.46 -21.81 -7.23
CA VAL A 150 -20.70 -20.72 -6.27
C VAL A 150 -19.40 -20.13 -5.73
N ILE A 151 -18.46 -20.99 -5.30
CA ILE A 151 -17.22 -20.56 -4.64
C ILE A 151 -16.26 -19.90 -5.63
N GLY A 152 -16.07 -20.49 -6.81
CA GLY A 152 -15.10 -19.98 -7.79
C GLY A 152 -15.40 -18.52 -8.20
N PRO A 153 -16.60 -18.22 -8.71
CA PRO A 153 -17.01 -16.84 -8.98
C PRO A 153 -17.01 -15.94 -7.74
N GLY A 154 -17.37 -16.46 -6.56
CA GLY A 154 -17.29 -15.70 -5.30
C GLY A 154 -15.88 -15.21 -4.98
N ILE A 155 -14.89 -16.10 -5.10
CA ILE A 155 -13.47 -15.78 -4.95
C ILE A 155 -13.02 -14.76 -6.02
N SER A 156 -13.39 -14.98 -7.28
CA SER A 156 -13.03 -14.08 -8.38
C SER A 156 -13.64 -12.68 -8.20
N LEU A 157 -14.88 -12.57 -7.71
CA LEU A 157 -15.52 -11.29 -7.41
C LEU A 157 -14.82 -10.54 -6.28
N ALA A 158 -14.39 -11.23 -5.22
CA ALA A 158 -13.55 -10.64 -4.18
C ALA A 158 -12.21 -10.12 -4.75
N GLY A 159 -11.61 -10.89 -5.66
CA GLY A 159 -10.43 -10.49 -6.44
C GLY A 159 -10.65 -9.22 -7.26
N CYS A 160 -11.75 -9.15 -8.01
CA CYS A 160 -12.15 -7.98 -8.78
C CYS A 160 -12.34 -6.74 -7.90
N ALA A 161 -13.02 -6.88 -6.76
CA ALA A 161 -13.25 -5.79 -5.82
C ALA A 161 -11.93 -5.22 -5.29
N GLY A 162 -11.00 -6.09 -4.87
CA GLY A 162 -9.71 -5.63 -4.38
C GLY A 162 -8.79 -5.08 -5.47
N ALA A 163 -8.79 -5.65 -6.67
CA ALA A 163 -8.08 -5.10 -7.82
C ALA A 163 -8.60 -3.69 -8.16
N TYR A 164 -9.92 -3.49 -8.16
CA TYR A 164 -10.54 -2.18 -8.39
C TYR A 164 -10.13 -1.16 -7.31
N VAL A 165 -10.20 -1.53 -6.03
CA VAL A 165 -9.79 -0.64 -4.92
C VAL A 165 -8.31 -0.29 -5.00
N GLY A 166 -7.43 -1.25 -5.31
CA GLY A 166 -5.99 -1.02 -5.50
C GLY A 166 -5.70 -0.06 -6.66
N MET A 167 -6.38 -0.23 -7.78
CA MET A 167 -6.27 0.68 -8.93
C MET A 167 -6.77 2.09 -8.62
N ALA A 168 -7.90 2.23 -7.90
CA ALA A 168 -8.44 3.53 -7.50
C ALA A 168 -7.46 4.30 -6.60
N LYS A 169 -6.82 3.62 -5.64
CA LYS A 169 -5.79 4.21 -4.77
C LYS A 169 -4.54 4.59 -5.54
N THR A 170 -4.10 3.74 -6.46
CA THR A 170 -2.97 4.03 -7.36
C THR A 170 -3.21 5.31 -8.16
N ARG A 171 -4.42 5.49 -8.74
CA ARG A 171 -4.77 6.72 -9.48
C ARG A 171 -4.77 7.97 -8.60
N THR A 172 -5.17 7.83 -7.34
CA THR A 172 -5.17 8.95 -6.39
C THR A 172 -3.74 9.36 -6.06
N LEU A 173 -2.86 8.38 -5.79
CA LEU A 173 -1.44 8.61 -5.57
C LEU A 173 -0.76 9.26 -6.80
N GLU A 174 -1.06 8.77 -8.00
CA GLU A 174 -0.57 9.38 -9.25
C GLU A 174 -1.05 10.82 -9.45
N THR A 175 -2.27 11.12 -9.02
CA THR A 175 -2.82 12.48 -9.12
C THR A 175 -2.01 13.43 -8.23
N VAL A 176 -1.65 12.99 -7.03
CA VAL A 176 -0.76 13.74 -6.12
C VAL A 176 0.63 13.87 -6.74
N ALA A 177 1.20 12.78 -7.26
CA ALA A 177 2.50 12.79 -7.93
C ALA A 177 2.54 13.82 -9.07
N ARG A 178 1.56 13.79 -9.98
CA ARG A 178 1.51 14.69 -11.13
C ARG A 178 1.42 16.16 -10.71
N LYS A 179 0.59 16.48 -9.72
CA LYS A 179 0.45 17.86 -9.25
C LYS A 179 1.70 18.34 -8.50
N LEU A 180 2.35 17.48 -7.72
CA LEU A 180 3.63 17.83 -7.10
C LEU A 180 4.75 17.96 -8.13
N ALA A 181 4.74 17.16 -9.20
CA ALA A 181 5.71 17.25 -10.29
C ALA A 181 5.61 18.55 -11.10
N THR A 182 4.46 19.25 -11.07
CA THR A 182 4.33 20.59 -11.68
C THR A 182 4.98 21.72 -10.87
N GLN A 183 5.36 21.47 -9.61
CA GLN A 183 6.06 22.45 -8.78
C GLN A 183 7.53 22.55 -9.21
N SER A 184 8.16 23.72 -9.04
CA SER A 184 9.59 23.83 -9.32
C SER A 184 10.41 22.97 -8.35
N PRO A 185 11.59 22.45 -8.74
CA PRO A 185 12.44 21.68 -7.83
C PRO A 185 12.79 22.43 -6.54
N GLU A 186 12.95 23.75 -6.63
CA GLU A 186 13.18 24.63 -5.49
C GLU A 186 11.97 24.65 -4.54
N GLN A 187 10.77 24.84 -5.09
CA GLN A 187 9.52 24.79 -4.30
C GLN A 187 9.33 23.44 -3.65
N LEU A 188 9.59 22.34 -4.35
CA LEU A 188 9.51 20.99 -3.78
C LEU A 188 10.50 20.82 -2.62
N SER A 189 11.73 21.32 -2.75
CA SER A 189 12.73 21.27 -1.69
C SER A 189 12.32 22.11 -0.46
N LEU A 190 11.69 23.26 -0.67
CA LEU A 190 11.16 24.11 0.40
C LEU A 190 9.95 23.46 1.07
N LEU A 191 9.02 22.88 0.31
CA LEU A 191 7.89 22.11 0.83
C LEU A 191 8.38 20.94 1.68
N TYR A 192 9.39 20.21 1.21
CA TYR A 192 10.03 19.13 1.96
C TYR A 192 10.61 19.65 3.27
N LYS A 193 11.45 20.69 3.24
CA LYS A 193 12.11 21.27 4.42
C LYS A 193 11.11 21.82 5.45
N ASN A 194 10.02 22.43 4.98
CA ASN A 194 9.01 23.02 5.85
C ASN A 194 8.13 21.97 6.54
N ASN A 195 8.00 20.76 5.97
CA ASN A 195 7.15 19.70 6.51
C ASN A 195 7.93 18.58 7.21
N ALA A 196 9.22 18.36 6.91
CA ALA A 196 10.06 17.38 7.58
C ALA A 196 10.59 17.91 8.93
N LEU A 197 9.68 18.19 9.85
CA LEU A 197 10.00 18.80 11.15
C LEU A 197 10.33 17.77 12.22
N THR A 198 9.75 16.57 12.13
CA THR A 198 9.84 15.56 13.19
C THR A 198 11.19 14.85 13.21
N ASP A 199 11.71 14.50 12.03
CA ASP A 199 13.00 13.81 11.91
C ASP A 199 13.74 14.20 10.62
N GLN A 200 14.66 15.17 10.75
CA GLN A 200 15.47 15.63 9.61
C GLN A 200 16.40 14.54 9.05
N GLY A 201 16.69 13.48 9.82
CA GLY A 201 17.57 12.38 9.42
C GLY A 201 16.84 11.24 8.72
N GLU A 202 15.67 10.84 9.22
CA GLU A 202 14.93 9.69 8.66
C GLU A 202 14.05 10.07 7.45
N GLY A 203 13.71 11.35 7.29
CA GLY A 203 12.93 11.87 6.18
C GLY A 203 11.45 12.08 6.53
N LEU A 204 10.63 12.29 5.50
CA LEU A 204 9.22 12.67 5.66
C LEU A 204 8.40 11.52 6.23
N THR A 205 7.76 11.75 7.37
CA THR A 205 6.84 10.77 7.98
C THR A 205 5.55 10.63 7.16
N ALA A 206 4.78 9.57 7.43
CA ALA A 206 3.47 9.34 6.81
C ALA A 206 2.51 10.53 6.96
N GLU A 207 2.48 11.14 8.16
CA GLU A 207 1.59 12.27 8.47
C GLU A 207 2.05 13.55 7.77
N GLU A 208 3.35 13.83 7.77
CA GLU A 208 3.93 14.97 7.07
C GLU A 208 3.69 14.86 5.55
N PHE A 209 3.78 13.64 4.98
CA PHE A 209 3.47 13.41 3.56
C PHE A 209 1.99 13.67 3.28
N ASN A 210 1.11 13.24 4.18
CA ASN A 210 -0.32 13.51 4.08
C ASN A 210 -0.61 15.01 4.13
N ASN A 211 0.11 15.76 4.98
CA ASN A 211 -0.01 17.20 5.07
C ASN A 211 0.44 17.88 3.77
N ILE A 212 1.53 17.42 3.14
CA ILE A 212 1.93 17.90 1.81
C ILE A 212 0.83 17.63 0.77
N ALA A 213 0.32 16.39 0.70
CA ALA A 213 -0.74 16.04 -0.23
C ALA A 213 -2.01 16.88 -0.01
N ARG A 214 -2.38 17.12 1.25
CA ARG A 214 -3.54 17.92 1.62
C ARG A 214 -3.35 19.39 1.27
N ASN A 215 -2.20 19.96 1.60
CA ASN A 215 -1.93 21.40 1.42
C ASN A 215 -1.67 21.76 -0.05
N SER A 216 -0.98 20.90 -0.80
CA SER A 216 -0.64 21.18 -2.20
C SER A 216 -1.72 20.72 -3.18
N VAL A 217 -2.43 19.63 -2.87
CA VAL A 217 -3.33 18.96 -3.83
C VAL A 217 -4.79 18.92 -3.36
N GLY A 218 -5.05 19.11 -2.07
CA GLY A 218 -6.38 18.99 -1.48
C GLY A 218 -6.83 17.54 -1.25
N ILE A 219 -5.90 16.58 -1.30
CA ILE A 219 -6.19 15.15 -1.10
C ILE A 219 -5.62 14.73 0.26
N ALA A 220 -6.46 14.11 1.10
CA ALA A 220 -6.03 13.47 2.33
C ALA A 220 -6.17 11.95 2.21
N PHE A 221 -5.11 11.23 2.59
CA PHE A 221 -5.08 9.77 2.64
C PHE A 221 -5.47 9.27 4.03
N ALA A 222 -6.07 8.08 4.07
CA ALA A 222 -6.32 7.38 5.32
C ALA A 222 -5.01 6.85 5.93
N PRO A 223 -4.91 6.70 7.27
CA PRO A 223 -3.70 6.22 7.94
C PRO A 223 -3.18 4.87 7.41
N GLU A 224 -4.08 3.97 7.04
CA GLU A 224 -3.74 2.64 6.51
C GLU A 224 -3.11 2.75 5.12
N ASP A 225 -3.60 3.67 4.29
CA ASP A 225 -3.06 3.93 2.95
C ASP A 225 -1.69 4.55 3.02
N LEU A 226 -1.47 5.47 3.97
CA LEU A 226 -0.17 6.11 4.17
C LEU A 226 0.92 5.09 4.47
N LYS A 227 0.61 4.03 5.24
CA LYS A 227 1.55 2.95 5.50
C LYS A 227 1.91 2.18 4.22
N LEU A 228 0.93 1.93 3.35
CA LEU A 228 1.15 1.27 2.06
C LEU A 228 1.96 2.15 1.12
N ILE A 229 1.63 3.44 1.03
CA ILE A 229 2.35 4.44 0.23
C ILE A 229 3.79 4.55 0.71
N LEU A 230 4.01 4.69 2.02
CA LEU A 230 5.35 4.78 2.60
C LEU A 230 6.18 3.52 2.31
N ASN A 231 5.60 2.34 2.48
CA ASN A 231 6.28 1.09 2.13
C ASN A 231 6.64 1.01 0.64
N ALA A 232 5.78 1.53 -0.23
CA ALA A 232 6.01 1.56 -1.67
C ALA A 232 7.07 2.60 -2.10
N LEU A 233 7.18 3.73 -1.39
CA LEU A 233 8.12 4.82 -1.70
C LEU A 233 9.50 4.62 -1.04
N CYS A 234 9.55 4.03 0.15
CA CYS A 234 10.74 4.02 1.00
C CYS A 234 11.45 2.66 1.07
N GLU A 235 10.92 1.63 0.40
CA GLU A 235 11.39 0.24 0.43
C GLU A 235 11.63 -0.28 1.87
N GLY A 236 10.75 0.07 2.80
CA GLY A 236 10.80 -0.37 4.20
C GLY A 236 11.52 0.57 5.18
N ARG A 237 12.03 1.74 4.73
CA ARG A 237 12.46 2.82 5.64
C ARG A 237 11.26 3.52 6.29
N ARG A 238 11.51 4.21 7.40
CA ARG A 238 10.49 4.92 8.21
C ARG A 238 10.07 6.27 7.65
N GLY A 239 10.87 6.88 6.78
CA GLY A 239 10.58 8.18 6.17
C GLY A 239 10.92 8.23 4.69
N ILE A 240 10.24 9.13 3.97
CA ILE A 240 10.45 9.42 2.54
C ILE A 240 11.57 10.45 2.45
N THR A 241 12.73 10.08 1.89
CA THR A 241 13.78 11.07 1.66
C THR A 241 13.45 11.94 0.45
N LEU A 242 14.05 13.12 0.36
CA LEU A 242 13.90 14.00 -0.81
C LEU A 242 14.28 13.28 -2.12
N ARG A 243 15.26 12.38 -2.06
CA ARG A 243 15.67 11.53 -3.18
C ARG A 243 14.56 10.57 -3.59
N ASP A 244 13.94 9.88 -2.64
CA ASP A 244 12.84 8.93 -2.91
C ASP A 244 11.64 9.66 -3.52
N LEU A 245 11.32 10.84 -2.97
CA LEU A 245 10.27 11.71 -3.49
C LEU A 245 10.58 12.14 -4.93
N ALA A 246 11.81 12.58 -5.21
CA ALA A 246 12.22 12.97 -6.56
C ALA A 246 12.17 11.80 -7.55
N ILE A 247 12.66 10.62 -7.15
CA ILE A 247 12.61 9.39 -7.96
C ILE A 247 11.16 9.02 -8.24
N TRP A 248 10.28 9.10 -7.25
CA TRP A 248 8.85 8.78 -7.43
C TRP A 248 8.16 9.76 -8.38
N LEU A 249 8.44 11.06 -8.27
CA LEU A 249 7.84 12.08 -9.13
C LEU A 249 8.31 11.98 -10.60
N GLN A 250 9.56 11.55 -10.82
CA GLN A 250 10.15 11.41 -12.15
C GLN A 250 10.03 9.99 -12.72
N GLY A 251 9.73 9.01 -11.86
CA GLY A 251 9.84 7.58 -12.17
C GLY A 251 8.60 6.94 -12.75
N PRO A 252 8.67 5.64 -13.05
CA PRO A 252 7.53 4.85 -13.52
C PRO A 252 6.45 4.74 -12.43
N ARG A 253 5.19 4.58 -12.86
CA ARG A 253 4.00 4.56 -11.99
C ARG A 253 4.13 3.53 -10.86
N THR A 254 4.06 3.99 -9.62
CA THR A 254 4.02 3.14 -8.43
C THR A 254 2.63 2.53 -8.27
N LEU A 255 2.51 1.22 -8.51
CA LEU A 255 1.28 0.47 -8.27
C LEU A 255 1.14 0.11 -6.78
N LEU A 256 0.00 0.44 -6.17
CA LEU A 256 -0.38 0.05 -4.81
C LEU A 256 -1.13 -1.29 -4.76
#